data_AF-K2F6P0-F1
#
_entry.id   AF-K2F6P0-F1
#
_cell.length_a   1.000
_cell.length_b   1.000
_cell.length_c   1.000
_cell.angle_alpha   90.00
_cell.angle_beta   90.00
_cell.angle_gamma   90.00
#
_symmetry.space_group_name_H-M   'P 1'
#
loop_
_entity.id
_entity.type
_entity.pdbx_description
1 polymer ?
#
loop_
_entity_poly.entity_id
_entity_poly.type
_entity_poly.pdbx_seq_one_letter_code
_entity_poly.pdbx_strand_id
1 'polypeptide(L)' 'MKQITDSGAIESLVDEVLAANAANVAEFKAGKEKAFNALVGQVMKAAKGKANPQQVNDLLRKKLTD' A
#
# COMPACT_ATOMS: atom_id res chain seq x y z
N MET A 1 2.05 -1.05 21.33
CA MET A 1 2.96 -0.50 20.28
C MET A 1 2.34 0.81 19.79
N LYS A 2 3.14 1.86 19.53
CA LYS A 2 2.63 3.12 18.98
C LYS A 2 2.41 2.95 17.49
N GLN A 3 1.19 3.17 17.03
CA GLN A 3 0.86 3.25 15.60
C GLN A 3 1.67 4.39 14.97
N ILE A 4 2.22 4.17 13.78
CA ILE A 4 2.75 5.26 12.96
C ILE A 4 1.53 6.04 12.47
N THR A 5 1.33 7.24 12.99
CA THR A 5 0.31 8.19 12.51
C THR A 5 0.90 9.23 11.57
N ASP A 6 2.23 9.20 11.36
CA ASP A 6 2.89 10.03 10.38
C ASP A 6 2.57 9.53 8.98
N SER A 7 1.61 10.20 8.34
CA SER A 7 1.16 9.89 6.99
C SER A 7 2.30 9.91 5.97
N GLY A 8 3.34 10.74 6.15
CA GLY A 8 4.46 10.83 5.21
C GLY A 8 5.34 9.59 5.20
N ALA A 9 5.54 8.96 6.37
CA ALA A 9 6.27 7.70 6.48
C ALA A 9 5.51 6.54 5.81
N ILE A 10 4.19 6.49 5.97
CA ILE A 10 3.37 5.46 5.34
C ILE A 10 3.27 5.69 3.83
N GLU A 11 3.17 6.95 3.39
CA GLU A 11 3.16 7.29 1.97
C GLU A 11 4.46 6.88 1.27
N SER A 12 5.61 7.10 1.91
CA SER A 12 6.91 6.66 1.37
C SER A 12 6.98 5.13 1.22
N LEU A 13 6.47 4.38 2.22
CA LEU A 13 6.39 2.92 2.14
C LEU A 13 5.44 2.44 1.04
N VAL A 14 4.33 3.16 0.82
CA VAL A 14 3.41 2.88 -0.29
C VAL A 14 4.13 3.06 -1.62
N ASP A 15 4.86 4.17 -1.81
CA ASP A 15 5.59 4.44 -3.05
C ASP A 15 6.67 3.38 -3.32
N GLU A 16 7.43 2.97 -2.30
CA GLU A 16 8.40 1.87 -2.39
C GLU A 16 7.75 0.55 -2.80
N VAL A 17 6.62 0.20 -2.19
CA VAL A 17 5.89 -1.04 -2.51
C VAL A 17 5.34 -1.01 -3.93
N LEU A 18 4.77 0.11 -4.37
CA LEU A 18 4.26 0.25 -5.74
C LEU A 18 5.40 0.11 -6.76
N ALA A 19 6.55 0.73 -6.51
CA ALA A 19 7.73 0.59 -7.37
C ALA A 19 8.27 -0.84 -7.41
N ALA A 20 8.31 -1.54 -6.27
CA ALA A 20 8.80 -2.91 -6.18
C ALA A 20 7.81 -3.97 -6.71
N ASN A 21 6.53 -3.63 -6.86
CA ASN A 21 5.46 -4.57 -7.24
C ASN A 21 4.73 -4.12 -8.51
N ALA A 22 5.47 -3.63 -9.51
CA ALA A 22 4.90 -3.10 -10.75
C ALA A 22 3.93 -4.08 -11.47
N ALA A 23 4.16 -5.39 -11.36
CA ALA A 23 3.26 -6.40 -11.90
C ALA A 23 1.87 -6.35 -11.23
N ASN A 24 1.81 -6.31 -9.90
CA ASN A 24 0.54 -6.19 -9.16
C ASN A 24 -0.15 -4.84 -9.42
N VAL A 25 0.62 -3.76 -9.61
CA VAL A 25 0.07 -2.46 -10.02
C VAL A 25 -0.63 -2.57 -11.39
N ALA A 26 0.02 -3.17 -12.38
CA ALA A 26 -0.57 -3.38 -13.70
C ALA A 26 -1.81 -4.29 -13.64
N GLU A 27 -1.77 -5.35 -12.84
CA GLU A 27 -2.90 -6.23 -12.63
C GLU A 27 -4.11 -5.53 -11.99
N PHE A 28 -3.87 -4.71 -10.97
CA PHE A 28 -4.93 -3.90 -10.36
C PHE A 28 -5.54 -2.94 -11.37
N LYS A 29 -4.70 -2.23 -12.14
CA LYS A 29 -5.15 -1.32 -13.20
C LYS A 29 -5.92 -2.04 -14.32
N ALA A 30 -5.69 -3.34 -14.51
CA ALA A 30 -6.46 -4.20 -15.41
C ALA A 30 -7.76 -4.74 -14.79
N GLY A 31 -8.15 -4.28 -13.60
CA GLY A 31 -9.37 -4.68 -12.90
C GLY A 31 -9.24 -5.93 -12.03
N LYS A 32 -8.03 -6.44 -11.80
CA LYS A 32 -7.81 -7.60 -10.91
C LYS A 32 -7.72 -7.15 -9.45
N GLU A 33 -8.87 -7.06 -8.79
CA GLU A 33 -8.99 -6.64 -7.38
C GLU A 33 -8.10 -7.44 -6.40
N LYS A 34 -7.79 -8.71 -6.69
CA LYS A 34 -6.87 -9.51 -5.85
C LYS A 34 -5.47 -8.92 -5.75
N ALA A 35 -5.02 -8.20 -6.78
CA ALA A 35 -3.71 -7.55 -6.78
C ALA A 35 -3.65 -6.40 -5.76
N PHE A 36 -4.77 -5.73 -5.50
CA PHE A 36 -4.86 -4.70 -4.45
C PHE A 36 -4.59 -5.28 -3.06
N ASN A 37 -5.25 -6.40 -2.72
CA ASN A 37 -5.05 -7.06 -1.42
C ASN A 37 -3.60 -7.55 -1.24
N ALA A 38 -2.94 -7.99 -2.32
CA ALA A 38 -1.52 -8.34 -2.28
C ALA A 38 -0.64 -7.13 -1.96
N LEU A 39 -0.88 -5.98 -2.62
CA LEU A 39 -0.16 -4.73 -2.36
C LEU A 39 -0.38 -4.23 -0.92
N VAL A 40 -1.60 -4.29 -0.40
CA VAL A 40 -1.89 -3.96 1.02
C VAL A 40 -1.04 -4.83 1.95
N GLY A 41 -0.97 -6.14 1.70
CA GLY A 41 -0.13 -7.06 2.46
C GLY A 41 1.36 -6.68 2.43
N GLN A 42 1.87 -6.27 1.27
CA GLN A 42 3.27 -5.82 1.12
C GLN A 42 3.54 -4.53 1.90
N VAL A 43 2.63 -3.54 1.87
CA VAL A 43 2.77 -2.31 2.67
C VAL A 43 2.74 -2.61 4.16
N MET A 44 1.81 -3.47 4.62
CA MET A 44 1.73 -3.86 6.02
C MET A 44 3.00 -4.57 6.51
N LYS A 45 3.60 -5.41 5.65
CA LYS A 45 4.89 -6.05 5.90
C LYS A 45 6.04 -5.04 5.97
N ALA A 46 6.11 -4.11 5.02
CA ALA A 46 7.13 -3.05 5.00
C ALA A 46 7.03 -2.14 6.24
N ALA A 47 5.81 -1.82 6.67
CA ALA A 47 5.52 -1.09 7.89
C ALA A 47 5.77 -1.90 9.18
N LYS A 48 6.15 -3.18 9.09
CA LYS A 48 6.35 -4.11 10.22
C LYS A 48 5.16 -4.13 11.19
N GLY A 49 3.94 -4.09 10.64
CA GLY A 49 2.70 -4.05 11.42
C GLY A 49 2.46 -2.77 12.22
N LYS A 50 3.25 -1.70 11.98
CA LYS A 50 3.10 -0.42 12.70
C LYS A 50 2.14 0.57 12.00
N ALA A 51 1.78 0.32 10.74
CA ALA A 51 0.79 1.08 10.01
C ALA A 51 -0.63 0.56 10.31
N ASN A 52 -1.61 1.45 10.23
CA ASN A 52 -3.02 1.07 10.35
C ASN A 52 -3.54 0.56 8.99
N PRO A 53 -4.22 -0.60 8.94
CA PRO A 53 -4.77 -1.16 7.71
C PRO A 53 -5.69 -0.21 6.94
N GLN A 54 -6.53 0.58 7.62
CA GLN A 54 -7.42 1.54 6.99
C GLN A 54 -6.61 2.62 6.25
N GLN A 55 -5.63 3.20 6.94
CA GLN A 55 -4.76 4.23 6.36
C GLN A 55 -3.95 3.70 5.17
N VAL A 56 -3.45 2.46 5.25
CA VAL A 56 -2.77 1.80 4.13
C VAL A 56 -3.71 1.62 2.94
N ASN A 57 -4.93 1.13 3.16
CA ASN A 57 -5.92 0.97 2.10
C ASN A 57 -6.24 2.30 1.40
N ASP A 58 -6.50 3.35 2.18
CA ASP A 58 -6.87 4.66 1.65
C ASP A 58 -5.74 5.29 0.81
N LEU A 59 -4.50 5.27 1.33
CA LEU A 59 -3.33 5.80 0.62
C LEU A 59 -3.00 4.99 -0.65
N LEU A 60 -3.03 3.66 -0.54
CA LEU A 60 -2.74 2.77 -1.66
C LEU A 60 -3.79 2.95 -2.77
N ARG A 61 -5.07 3.02 -2.41
CA ARG A 61 -6.16 3.24 -3.38
C ARG A 61 -6.00 4.60 -4.05
N LYS A 62 -5.77 5.67 -3.29
CA LYS A 62 -5.50 7.01 -3.82
C LYS A 62 -4.36 7.00 -4.86
N LYS A 63 -3.20 6.45 -4.52
CA LYS A 63 -2.02 6.38 -5.42
C LYS A 63 -2.24 5.56 -6.69
N LEU A 64 -3.18 4.62 -6.69
CA LEU A 64 -3.46 3.75 -7.83
C LEU A 64 -4.57 4.29 -8.74
N THR A 65 -5.42 5.20 -8.25
CA THR A 65 -6.57 5.76 -8.96
C THR A 65 -6.43 7.24 -9.34
N ASP A 66 -5.45 7.94 -8.76
CA ASP A 66 -5.00 9.27 -9.25
C ASP A 66 -4.23 9.12 -10.57
#